data_AF-A0A176W8B7-F1
#
_entry.id   AF-A0A176W8B7-F1
#
_cell.length_a   1.000
_cell.length_b   1.000
_cell.length_c   1.000
_cell.angle_alpha   90.00
_cell.angle_beta   90.00
_cell.angle_gamma   90.00
#
_symmetry.space_group_name_H-M   'P 1'
#
loop_
_entity.id
_entity.type
_entity.pdbx_description
1 polymer ?
#
loop_
_entity_poly.entity_id
_entity_poly.type
_entity_poly.pdbx_seq_one_letter_code
_entity_poly.pdbx_strand_id
1 'polypeptide(L)'
;MLHYGLSYTKGEGEIKLNGYSDADMAGNVDDCKSTTGVLFCFGNTPVTWHSQKQPMVALSSCEAEYIAASTAACQGLWLGSLLGSFYGKAASIATIFIDNQSAIQLCNNPVFHGRSGNYL
;
A
#
# COMPACT_ATOMS: atom_id res chain seq x y z
N MET A 1 -10.78 -0.35 32.89
CA MET A 1 -10.35 0.64 31.86
C MET A 1 -9.20 0.02 31.10
N LEU A 2 -9.36 -0.22 29.79
CA LEU A 2 -8.25 -0.64 28.94
C LEU A 2 -7.45 0.60 28.57
N HIS A 3 -6.17 0.65 28.98
CA HIS A 3 -5.23 1.68 28.57
C HIS A 3 -4.68 1.33 27.18
N TYR A 4 -5.36 1.77 26.13
CA TYR A 4 -4.79 1.77 24.79
C TYR A 4 -4.00 3.05 24.58
N GLY A 5 -2.73 2.92 24.17
CA GLY A 5 -1.85 4.04 23.88
C GLY A 5 -0.73 3.60 22.93
N LEU A 6 -0.27 4.52 22.09
CA LEU A 6 0.87 4.30 21.21
C LEU A 6 2.16 4.51 22.01
N SER A 7 2.95 3.45 22.18
CA SER A 7 4.27 3.52 22.82
C SER A 7 5.36 3.50 21.77
N TYR A 8 6.14 4.58 21.70
CA TYR A 8 7.28 4.70 20.79
C TYR A 8 8.55 4.28 21.53
N THR A 9 9.03 3.08 21.27
CA THR A 9 10.31 2.60 21.80
C THR A 9 11.38 2.69 20.72
N LYS A 10 12.62 2.93 21.14
CA LYS A 10 13.77 2.88 20.22
C LYS A 10 13.94 1.42 19.78
N GLY A 11 13.69 1.14 18.50
CA GLY A 11 13.91 -0.18 17.93
C GLY A 11 15.39 -0.57 17.92
N GLU A 12 15.67 -1.85 18.14
CA GLU A 12 16.99 -2.45 17.93
C GLU A 12 17.06 -3.11 16.55
N GLY A 13 18.14 -2.91 15.80
CA GLY A 13 18.36 -3.50 14.47
C GLY A 13 18.12 -2.55 13.29
N GLU A 14 18.11 -3.12 12.09
CA GLU A 14 17.84 -2.38 10.84
C GLU A 14 16.37 -1.97 10.78
N ILE A 15 16.10 -0.67 10.78
CA ILE A 15 14.73 -0.15 10.68
C ILE A 15 14.31 -0.16 9.21
N LYS A 16 13.32 -0.99 8.89
CA LYS A 16 12.78 -1.14 7.54
C LYS A 16 11.46 -0.40 7.40
N LEU A 17 11.21 0.12 6.20
CA LEU A 17 9.92 0.67 5.82
C LEU A 17 9.05 -0.45 5.24
N ASN A 18 7.99 -0.81 5.96
CA ASN A 18 7.05 -1.86 5.57
C ASN A 18 5.69 -1.24 5.28
N GLY A 19 5.14 -1.51 4.10
CA GLY A 19 3.79 -1.11 3.70
C GLY A 19 2.86 -2.31 3.68
N TYR A 20 1.59 -2.09 3.97
CA TYR A 20 0.51 -3.06 3.85
C TYR A 20 -0.57 -2.42 2.99
N SER A 21 -1.12 -3.18 2.05
CA SER A 21 -2.27 -2.76 1.26
C SER A 21 -3.39 -3.80 1.38
N ASP A 22 -4.62 -3.31 1.34
CA ASP A 22 -5.84 -4.09 1.37
C ASP A 22 -6.90 -3.35 0.54
N ALA A 23 -7.84 -4.07 -0.05
CA ALA A 23 -9.00 -3.49 -0.71
C ALA A 23 -10.28 -4.25 -0.36
N ASP A 24 -11.34 -3.52 -0.04
CA ASP A 24 -12.67 -4.12 -0.04
C ASP A 24 -13.12 -4.37 -1.50
N MET A 25 -14.07 -5.30 -1.72
CA MET A 25 -14.68 -5.51 -3.04
C MET A 25 -16.11 -4.99 -3.02
N ALA A 26 -16.41 -4.05 -3.94
CA ALA A 26 -17.74 -3.45 -4.07
C ALA A 26 -18.30 -2.91 -2.74
N GLY A 27 -17.43 -2.35 -1.90
CA GLY A 27 -17.78 -1.89 -0.55
C GLY A 27 -18.84 -0.78 -0.53
N ASN A 28 -18.96 0.00 -1.62
CA ASN A 28 -20.01 1.00 -1.77
C ASN A 28 -21.15 0.50 -2.67
N VAL A 29 -22.36 0.37 -2.12
CA VAL A 29 -23.55 -0.11 -2.85
C VAL A 29 -24.02 0.89 -3.93
N ASP A 30 -23.73 2.17 -3.76
CA ASP A 30 -24.23 3.21 -4.66
C ASP A 30 -23.46 3.29 -5.98
N ASP A 31 -22.14 3.03 -5.95
CA ASP A 31 -21.27 3.12 -7.14
C ASP A 31 -20.43 1.86 -7.40
N CYS A 32 -20.62 0.81 -6.59
CA CYS A 32 -19.88 -0.46 -6.63
C CYS A 32 -18.36 -0.30 -6.53
N LYS A 33 -17.87 0.86 -6.07
CA LYS A 33 -16.43 1.09 -5.96
C LYS A 33 -15.86 0.48 -4.70
N SER A 34 -14.66 -0.06 -4.86
CA SER A 34 -13.85 -0.57 -3.78
C SER A 34 -13.20 0.57 -2.98
N THR A 35 -12.79 0.27 -1.75
CA THR A 35 -12.02 1.15 -0.87
C THR A 35 -10.63 0.56 -0.70
N THR A 36 -9.61 1.34 -1.03
CA THR A 36 -8.21 1.01 -0.77
C THR A 36 -7.84 1.40 0.65
N GLY A 37 -7.27 0.46 1.40
CA GLY A 37 -6.58 0.68 2.67
C GLY A 37 -5.06 0.56 2.50
N VAL A 38 -4.32 1.49 3.10
CA VAL A 38 -2.86 1.44 3.12
C VAL A 38 -2.35 1.80 4.51
N LEU A 39 -1.34 1.07 4.99
CA LEU A 39 -0.64 1.32 6.24
C LEU A 39 0.87 1.18 6.01
N PHE A 40 1.65 2.18 6.44
CA PHE A 40 3.10 2.10 6.49
C PHE A 40 3.62 2.13 7.92
N CYS A 41 4.52 1.21 8.20
CA CYS A 41 5.26 1.10 9.44
C CYS A 41 6.74 1.35 9.20
N PHE A 42 7.37 2.10 10.11
CA PHE A 42 8.80 2.23 10.20
C PHE A 42 9.29 1.37 11.38
N GLY A 43 9.91 0.23 11.06
CA GLY A 43 10.06 -0.86 12.03
C GLY A 43 8.69 -1.39 12.45
N ASN A 44 8.45 -1.48 13.76
CA ASN A 44 7.17 -1.93 14.32
C ASN A 44 6.19 -0.78 14.61
N THR A 45 6.49 0.44 14.14
CA THR A 45 5.71 1.64 14.46
C THR A 45 4.96 2.14 13.24
N PRO A 46 3.61 2.23 13.28
CA PRO A 46 2.82 2.91 12.26
C PRO A 46 3.23 4.39 12.11
N VAL A 47 3.52 4.82 10.89
CA VAL A 47 3.92 6.21 10.59
C VAL A 47 2.94 6.93 9.67
N THR A 48 2.21 6.20 8.82
CA THR A 48 1.15 6.79 8.00
C THR A 48 0.17 5.70 7.57
N TRP A 49 -1.10 6.06 7.48
CA TRP A 49 -2.17 5.21 6.99
C TRP A 49 -3.19 6.08 6.28
N HIS A 50 -3.89 5.49 5.31
CA HIS A 50 -5.06 6.13 4.73
C HIS A 50 -6.02 5.07 4.22
N SER A 51 -7.29 5.47 4.10
CA SER A 51 -8.33 4.71 3.44
C SER A 51 -9.02 5.63 2.45
N GLN A 52 -9.11 5.21 1.20
CA GLN A 52 -9.65 6.01 0.12
C GLN A 52 -10.52 5.17 -0.82
N LYS A 53 -11.63 5.75 -1.28
CA LYS A 53 -12.45 5.13 -2.33
C LYS A 53 -11.68 5.11 -3.65
N GLN A 54 -11.68 3.97 -4.33
CA GLN A 54 -11.04 3.83 -5.63
C GLN A 54 -11.70 4.74 -6.69
N PRO A 55 -10.94 5.26 -7.66
CA PRO A 55 -11.51 6.15 -8.69
C PRO A 55 -12.41 5.39 -9.67
N MET A 56 -12.13 4.11 -9.91
CA MET A 56 -12.82 3.22 -10.83
C MET A 56 -13.44 2.02 -10.11
N VAL A 57 -14.41 1.38 -10.76
CA VAL A 57 -14.98 0.12 -10.29
C VAL A 57 -14.03 -1.01 -10.69
N ALA A 58 -13.56 -1.77 -9.71
CA ALA A 58 -12.80 -2.99 -9.96
C ALA A 58 -13.75 -4.12 -10.39
N LEU A 59 -13.33 -4.89 -11.39
CA LEU A 59 -14.12 -6.02 -11.92
C LEU A 59 -13.85 -7.33 -11.15
N SER A 60 -12.86 -7.33 -10.27
CA SER A 60 -12.52 -8.46 -9.40
C SER A 60 -11.81 -7.98 -8.13
N SER A 61 -11.77 -8.82 -7.10
CA SER A 61 -10.96 -8.57 -5.90
C SER A 61 -9.47 -8.46 -6.22
N CYS A 62 -8.97 -9.22 -7.20
CA CYS A 62 -7.57 -9.11 -7.67
C CYS A 62 -7.26 -7.71 -8.21
N GLU A 63 -8.17 -7.15 -9.01
CA GLU A 63 -8.01 -5.80 -9.56
C GLU A 63 -8.10 -4.73 -8.47
N ALA A 64 -9.04 -4.87 -7.53
CA ALA A 64 -9.16 -3.95 -6.40
C ALA A 64 -7.87 -3.94 -5.55
N GLU A 65 -7.34 -5.12 -5.24
CA GLU A 65 -6.08 -5.29 -4.51
C GLU A 65 -4.88 -4.74 -5.28
N TYR A 66 -4.85 -4.94 -6.60
CA TYR A 66 -3.81 -4.37 -7.46
C TYR A 66 -3.82 -2.82 -7.45
N ILE A 67 -5.00 -2.20 -7.46
CA ILE A 67 -5.14 -0.74 -7.35
C ILE A 67 -4.66 -0.26 -5.96
N ALA A 68 -5.00 -0.99 -4.89
CA ALA A 68 -4.51 -0.69 -3.54
C ALA A 68 -2.99 -0.83 -3.43
N ALA A 69 -2.42 -1.90 -3.96
CA ALA A 69 -0.98 -2.14 -4.02
C ALA A 69 -0.24 -1.05 -4.82
N SER A 70 -0.82 -0.63 -5.95
CA SER A 70 -0.28 0.48 -6.76
C SER A 70 -0.26 1.80 -5.98
N THR A 71 -1.33 2.08 -5.23
CA THR A 71 -1.39 3.24 -4.33
C THR A 71 -0.32 3.16 -3.24
N ALA A 72 -0.19 2.01 -2.59
CA ALA A 72 0.85 1.77 -1.60
C ALA A 72 2.26 1.94 -2.21
N ALA A 73 2.51 1.47 -3.43
CA ALA A 73 3.80 1.63 -4.11
C ALA A 73 4.17 3.11 -4.31
N CYS A 74 3.24 3.94 -4.77
CA CYS A 74 3.47 5.37 -4.90
C CYS A 74 3.80 6.03 -3.55
N GLN A 75 3.04 5.71 -2.50
CA GLN A 75 3.29 6.24 -1.16
C GLN A 75 4.63 5.75 -0.58
N GLY A 76 4.97 4.48 -0.79
CA GLY A 76 6.21 3.86 -0.34
C GLY A 76 7.44 4.46 -1.00
N LEU A 77 7.39 4.74 -2.31
CA LEU A 77 8.46 5.46 -3.04
C LEU A 77 8.66 6.87 -2.49
N TRP A 78 7.57 7.58 -2.23
CA TRP A 78 7.62 8.93 -1.66
C TRP A 78 8.22 8.91 -0.24
N LEU A 79 7.75 8.02 0.63
CA LEU A 79 8.29 7.84 1.98
C LEU A 79 9.76 7.43 1.98
N GLY A 80 10.14 6.49 1.11
CA GLY A 80 11.52 6.04 0.97
C GLY A 80 12.46 7.17 0.57
N SER A 81 12.02 8.04 -0.34
CA SER A 81 12.76 9.22 -0.78
C SER A 81 12.86 10.27 0.34
N LEU A 82 11.75 10.53 1.03
CA LEU A 82 11.71 11.44 2.17
C LEU A 82 12.66 11.02 3.30
N LEU A 83 12.67 9.74 3.66
CA LEU A 83 13.58 9.18 4.65
C LEU A 83 15.04 9.29 4.18
N GLY A 84 15.32 9.00 2.91
CA GLY A 84 16.64 9.20 2.32
C GLY A 84 17.14 10.63 2.47
N SER A 85 16.28 11.62 2.18
CA SER A 85 16.59 13.04 2.35
C SER A 85 16.86 13.42 3.81
N PHE A 86 16.08 12.91 4.77
CA PHE A 86 16.31 13.18 6.20
C PHE A 86 17.63 12.61 6.73
N TYR A 87 18.01 11.41 6.27
CA TYR A 87 19.22 10.74 6.75
C TYR A 87 20.46 11.03 5.90
N GLY A 88 20.35 11.79 4.81
CA GLY A 88 21.44 12.00 3.86
C GLY A 88 21.89 10.70 3.18
N LYS A 89 20.97 9.76 2.99
CA LYS A 89 21.20 8.43 2.40
C LYS A 89 20.40 8.26 1.11
N ALA A 90 20.71 7.21 0.35
CA ALA A 90 19.87 6.78 -0.76
C ALA A 90 18.43 6.49 -0.28
N ALA A 91 17.47 6.60 -1.19
CA ALA A 91 16.07 6.31 -0.90
C ALA A 91 15.91 4.89 -0.34
N SER A 92 15.16 4.78 0.74
CA SER A 92 14.84 3.47 1.33
C SER A 92 13.85 2.72 0.44
N ILE A 93 14.07 1.42 0.25
CA ILE A 93 13.15 0.57 -0.49
C ILE A 93 12.09 0.06 0.49
N ALA A 94 10.82 0.41 0.22
CA ALA A 94 9.70 -0.10 1.00
C ALA A 94 9.34 -1.52 0.54
N THR A 95 9.10 -2.44 1.48
CA THR A 95 8.49 -3.74 1.19
C THR A 95 6.99 -3.63 1.38
N ILE A 96 6.19 -4.01 0.38
CA ILE A 96 4.73 -3.95 0.43
C ILE A 96 4.16 -5.34 0.57
N PHE A 97 3.37 -5.55 1.61
CA PHE A 97 2.64 -6.78 1.89
C PHE A 97 1.22 -6.66 1.35
N ILE A 98 0.83 -7.65 0.55
CA ILE A 98 -0.48 -7.79 -0.08
C ILE A 98 -0.95 -9.21 0.28
N ASP A 99 -2.21 -9.40 0.63
CA ASP A 99 -2.74 -10.71 1.01
C ASP A 99 -3.17 -11.56 -0.22
N ASN A 100 -3.53 -10.89 -1.31
CA ASN A 100 -3.99 -11.50 -2.55
C ASN A 100 -2.84 -11.93 -3.49
N GLN A 101 -2.64 -13.24 -3.59
CA GLN A 101 -1.59 -13.83 -4.42
C GLN A 101 -1.73 -13.50 -5.91
N SER A 102 -2.95 -13.41 -6.44
CA SER A 102 -3.19 -13.04 -7.84
C SER A 102 -2.76 -11.58 -8.10
N ALA A 103 -3.01 -10.68 -7.16
CA ALA A 103 -2.54 -9.30 -7.25
C ALA A 103 -1.01 -9.21 -7.18
N ILE A 104 -0.36 -10.00 -6.32
CA ILE A 104 1.11 -10.09 -6.25
C ILE A 104 1.70 -10.57 -7.58
N GLN A 105 1.11 -11.62 -8.17
CA GLN A 105 1.54 -12.13 -9.48
C GLN A 105 1.38 -11.08 -10.57
N LEU A 106 0.27 -10.32 -10.55
CA LEU A 106 0.03 -9.24 -11.49
C LEU A 106 1.04 -8.10 -11.34
N CYS A 107 1.38 -7.71 -10.10
CA CYS A 107 2.41 -6.71 -9.81
C CYS A 107 3.80 -7.12 -10.34
N ASN A 108 4.14 -8.40 -10.23
CA ASN A 108 5.44 -8.92 -10.65
C ASN A 108 5.50 -9.29 -12.14
N ASN A 109 4.41 -9.15 -12.89
CA ASN A 109 4.38 -9.51 -14.30
C ASN A 109 4.91 -8.36 -15.18
N PRO A 110 6.11 -8.48 -15.80
CA PRO A 110 6.68 -7.43 -16.63
C PRO A 110 5.85 -7.14 -17.89
N VAL A 111 4.98 -8.06 -18.32
CA VAL A 111 4.17 -7.93 -19.55
C VAL A 111 3.00 -6.95 -19.38
N PHE A 112 2.50 -6.73 -18.17
CA PHE A 112 1.36 -5.83 -17.90
C PHE A 112 1.76 -4.38 -17.59
N HIS A 113 3.04 -4.02 -17.72
CA HIS A 113 3.53 -2.65 -17.50
C HIS A 113 3.13 -1.67 -18.62
N GLY A 114 2.49 -2.16 -19.68
CA GLY A 114 1.93 -1.36 -20.77
C GLY A 114 0.42 -1.26 -20.68
N ARG A 115 -0.09 -0.13 -20.17
CA ARG A 115 -1.44 0.41 -20.43
C ARG A 115 -2.58 -0.62 -20.42
N SER A 116 -3.27 -0.74 -19.29
CA SER A 116 -4.71 -1.09 -19.24
C SER A 116 -5.52 0.08 -19.82
N GLY A 117 -5.27 0.38 -21.08
CA GLY A 117 -5.90 1.44 -21.85
C GLY A 117 -6.10 0.90 -23.24
N ASN A 118 -7.13 0.07 -23.39
CA ASN A 118 -8.05 0.08 -24.51
C ASN A 118 -9.32 -0.66 -24.07
N TYR A 119 -10.38 0.13 -23.86
CA TYR A 119 -11.76 -0.34 -23.89
C TYR A 119 -12.03 -1.04 -25.23
N LEU A 120 -12.57 -2.26 -25.15
CA LEU A 120 -13.70 -2.85 -25.91
C LEU A 120 -13.60 -4.38 -25.87
#